data_AF-A0A1D2R954-F1
#
_entry.id   AF-A0A1D2R954-F1
#
_cell.length_a   1.000
_cell.length_b   1.000
_cell.length_c   1.000
_cell.angle_alpha   90.00
_cell.angle_beta   90.00
_cell.angle_gamma   90.00
#
_symmetry.space_group_name_H-M   'P 1'
#
loop_
_entity.id
_entity.type
_entity.pdbx_description
1 polymer ?
#
loop_
_entity_poly.entity_id
_entity_poly.type
_entity_poly.pdbx_seq_one_letter_code
_entity_poly.pdbx_strand_id
1 'polypeptide(L)'
;MIDKNKHKQRQLAEEWFLKGNHDIETAQLLFDERGYNEVICFHIHQAVEKYLKGFLIYKGIRYKWIHDLEELAKACGDIDKEFLNYLDECVVS
;
A
#
# COMPACT_ATOMS: atom_id res chain seq x y z
N MET A 1 -23.57 14.59 -13.94
CA MET A 1 -22.20 14.79 -14.44
C MET A 1 -21.24 14.01 -13.54
N ILE A 2 -20.64 12.93 -14.03
CA ILE A 2 -19.63 12.19 -13.27
C ILE A 2 -18.37 13.05 -13.25
N ASP A 3 -17.89 13.40 -12.07
CA ASP A 3 -16.69 14.20 -11.87
C ASP A 3 -15.49 13.50 -12.53
N LYS A 4 -14.99 14.07 -13.64
CA LYS A 4 -13.86 13.53 -14.42
C LYS A 4 -12.62 13.28 -13.55
N ASN A 5 -12.50 14.01 -12.44
CA ASN A 5 -11.40 13.86 -11.48
C ASN A 5 -11.49 12.52 -10.73
N LYS A 6 -12.71 12.08 -10.37
CA LYS A 6 -12.94 10.83 -9.64
C LYS A 6 -12.67 9.60 -10.50
N HIS A 7 -12.98 9.67 -11.80
CA HIS A 7 -12.65 8.60 -12.74
C HIS A 7 -11.13 8.44 -12.91
N LYS A 8 -10.41 9.57 -13.04
CA LYS A 8 -8.95 9.56 -13.16
C LYS A 8 -8.26 8.99 -11.92
N GLN A 9 -8.75 9.33 -10.72
CA GLN A 9 -8.22 8.80 -9.46
C GLN A 9 -8.43 7.30 -9.33
N ARG A 10 -9.58 6.77 -9.78
CA ARG A 10 -9.83 5.31 -9.79
C ARG A 10 -8.84 4.57 -10.67
N GLN A 11 -8.62 5.05 -11.89
CA GLN A 11 -7.65 4.44 -12.81
C GLN A 11 -6.24 4.47 -12.22
N LEU A 12 -5.83 5.60 -11.63
CA LEU A 12 -4.54 5.69 -10.96
C LEU A 12 -4.45 4.71 -9.78
N ALA A 13 -5.49 4.60 -8.95
CA ALA A 13 -5.50 3.63 -7.85
C ALA A 13 -5.38 2.18 -8.35
N GLU A 14 -6.09 1.84 -9.44
CA GLU A 14 -6.00 0.53 -10.08
C GLU A 14 -4.58 0.23 -10.58
N GLU A 15 -3.88 1.21 -11.15
CA GLU A 15 -2.46 1.06 -11.54
C GLU A 15 -1.56 0.76 -10.32
N TRP A 16 -1.83 1.38 -9.18
CA TRP A 16 -1.09 1.12 -7.94
C TRP A 16 -1.38 -0.27 -7.38
N PHE A 17 -2.65 -0.69 -7.39
CA PHE A 17 -3.03 -2.04 -6.98
C PHE A 17 -2.43 -3.11 -7.90
N LEU A 18 -2.42 -2.88 -9.21
CA LEU A 18 -1.78 -3.79 -10.16
C LEU A 18 -0.28 -3.95 -9.89
N LYS A 19 0.42 -2.84 -9.59
CA LYS A 19 1.83 -2.91 -9.20
C LYS A 19 2.02 -3.73 -7.91
N GLY A 20 1.17 -3.51 -6.91
CA GLY A 20 1.19 -4.28 -5.67
C GLY A 20 0.94 -5.78 -5.89
N ASN A 21 0.02 -6.14 -6.79
CA ASN A 21 -0.21 -7.53 -7.19
C ASN A 21 1.07 -8.15 -7.78
N HIS A 22 1.76 -7.45 -8.69
CA HIS A 22 3.01 -7.96 -9.28
C HIS A 22 4.10 -8.20 -8.22
N ASP A 23 4.19 -7.37 -7.18
CA ASP A 23 5.13 -7.61 -6.09
C ASP A 23 4.76 -8.85 -5.27
N ILE A 24 3.47 -9.06 -4.96
CA ILE A 24 3.02 -10.28 -4.27
C ILE A 24 3.29 -11.52 -5.12
N GLU A 25 2.98 -11.48 -6.42
CA GLU A 25 3.27 -12.58 -7.34
C GLU A 25 4.77 -12.89 -7.39
N THR A 26 5.62 -11.85 -7.41
CA THR A 26 7.08 -11.99 -7.38
C THR A 26 7.55 -12.59 -6.04
N ALA A 27 7.01 -12.12 -4.93
CA ALA A 27 7.33 -12.66 -3.61
C ALA A 27 6.93 -14.14 -3.49
N GLN A 28 5.77 -14.51 -4.01
CA GLN A 28 5.28 -15.89 -4.02
C GLN A 28 6.18 -16.79 -4.87
N LEU A 29 6.54 -16.34 -6.08
CA LEU A 29 7.46 -17.08 -6.95
C LEU A 29 8.81 -17.32 -6.27
N LEU A 30 9.36 -16.28 -5.63
CA LEU A 30 10.62 -16.38 -4.89
C LEU A 30 10.50 -17.33 -3.69
N PHE A 31 9.37 -17.31 -2.99
CA PHE A 31 9.13 -18.23 -1.88
C PHE A 31 9.07 -19.69 -2.34
N ASP A 32 8.33 -19.97 -3.42
CA ASP A 32 8.17 -21.31 -3.99
C ASP A 32 9.52 -21.88 -4.47
N GLU A 33 10.37 -21.03 -5.04
CA GLU A 33 11.73 -21.38 -5.48
C GLU A 33 12.77 -21.40 -4.33
N ARG A 34 12.34 -21.24 -3.07
CA ARG A 34 13.22 -21.15 -1.88
C ARG A 34 14.29 -20.07 -2.02
N GLY A 35 13.91 -18.94 -2.60
CA GLY A 35 14.73 -17.74 -2.74
C GLY A 35 15.06 -17.09 -1.40
N TYR A 36 15.85 -16.03 -1.45
CA TYR A 36 16.32 -15.33 -0.26
C TYR A 36 15.17 -14.61 0.46
N ASN A 37 15.00 -14.90 1.74
CA ASN A 37 13.97 -14.29 2.59
C ASN A 37 14.02 -12.75 2.57
N GLU A 38 15.22 -12.16 2.51
CA GLU A 38 15.39 -10.70 2.44
C GLU A 38 14.72 -10.09 1.19
N VAL A 39 14.80 -10.79 0.05
CA VAL A 39 14.21 -10.33 -1.22
C VAL A 39 12.71 -10.55 -1.22
N ILE A 40 12.24 -11.67 -0.65
CA ILE A 40 10.81 -11.95 -0.46
C ILE A 40 10.18 -10.85 0.42
N CYS A 41 10.78 -10.55 1.57
CA CYS A 41 10.32 -9.50 2.47
C CYS A 41 10.34 -8.12 1.82
N PHE A 42 11.34 -7.83 0.98
CA PHE A 42 11.41 -6.59 0.22
C PHE A 42 10.19 -6.44 -0.72
N HIS A 43 9.83 -7.48 -1.47
CA HIS A 43 8.65 -7.44 -2.35
C HIS A 43 7.34 -7.34 -1.56
N ILE A 44 7.20 -8.05 -0.44
CA ILE A 44 6.03 -7.91 0.43
C ILE A 44 5.91 -6.46 0.93
N HIS A 45 7.00 -5.87 1.42
CA HIS A 45 7.00 -4.48 1.88
C HIS A 45 6.58 -3.51 0.76
N GLN A 46 7.14 -3.67 -0.44
CA GLN A 46 6.77 -2.88 -1.61
C GLN A 46 5.30 -3.05 -2.00
N ALA A 47 4.77 -4.27 -1.92
CA ALA A 47 3.36 -4.53 -2.20
C ALA A 47 2.45 -3.75 -1.25
N VAL A 48 2.69 -3.82 0.07
CA VAL A 48 1.89 -3.11 1.07
C VAL A 48 1.96 -1.61 0.84
N GLU A 49 3.16 -1.05 0.60
CA GLU A 49 3.35 0.37 0.30
C GLU A 49 2.49 0.81 -0.90
N LYS A 50 2.48 0.01 -1.97
CA LYS A 50 1.69 0.29 -3.19
C LYS A 50 0.18 0.18 -2.96
N TYR A 51 -0.29 -0.79 -2.16
CA TYR A 51 -1.71 -0.89 -1.80
C TYR A 51 -2.18 0.30 -0.97
N LEU A 52 -1.43 0.70 0.06
CA LEU A 52 -1.80 1.86 0.88
C LEU A 52 -1.84 3.14 0.04
N LYS A 53 -0.87 3.34 -0.85
CA LYS A 53 -0.88 4.47 -1.81
C LYS A 53 -2.10 4.42 -2.74
N GLY A 54 -2.42 3.26 -3.29
CA GLY A 54 -3.59 3.06 -4.14
C GLY A 54 -4.90 3.39 -3.40
N PHE A 55 -5.02 2.99 -2.13
CA PHE A 55 -6.18 3.29 -1.29
C PHE A 55 -6.34 4.80 -1.05
N LEU A 56 -5.27 5.50 -0.69
CA LEU A 56 -5.28 6.96 -0.51
C LEU A 56 -5.72 7.68 -1.78
N ILE A 57 -5.19 7.26 -2.94
CA ILE A 57 -5.56 7.81 -4.25
C ILE A 57 -7.03 7.52 -4.57
N TYR A 58 -7.50 6.30 -4.29
CA TYR A 58 -8.90 5.92 -4.48
C TYR A 58 -9.87 6.78 -3.66
N LYS A 59 -9.44 7.17 -2.45
CA LYS A 59 -10.18 8.08 -1.55
C LYS A 59 -9.99 9.56 -1.89
N GLY A 60 -9.16 9.87 -2.89
CA GLY A 60 -8.92 11.22 -3.41
C GLY A 60 -7.96 12.08 -2.60
N ILE A 61 -7.16 11.45 -1.75
CA ILE A 61 -6.07 12.10 -1.02
C ILE A 61 -4.93 12.33 -2.02
N ARG A 62 -4.51 13.58 -2.16
CA ARG A 62 -3.37 13.94 -3.02
C ARG A 62 -2.05 13.53 -2.37
N TYR A 63 -1.21 12.94 -3.20
CA TYR A 63 0.12 12.44 -2.92
C TYR A 63 0.97 13.41 -2.08
N LYS A 64 1.25 13.05 -0.82
CA LYS A 64 2.50 13.45 -0.15
C LYS A 64 3.50 12.32 -0.38
N TRP A 65 4.75 12.67 -0.69
CA TRP A 65 5.86 11.71 -0.79
C TRP A 65 6.18 11.14 0.60
N ILE A 66 5.31 10.25 1.05
CA ILE A 66 5.48 9.47 2.25
C ILE A 66 6.16 8.18 1.81
N HIS A 67 7.39 7.99 2.27
CA HIS A 67 8.20 6.78 2.03
C HIS A 67 8.22 5.84 3.25
N ASP A 68 7.38 6.13 4.24
CA ASP A 68 7.27 5.37 5.47
C ASP A 68 5.93 4.64 5.53
N LEU A 69 5.98 3.33 5.76
CA LEU A 69 4.80 2.47 5.85
C LEU A 69 3.90 2.87 7.02
N GLU A 70 4.47 3.29 8.14
CA GLU A 70 3.76 3.74 9.33
C GLU A 70 2.99 5.03 9.04
N GLU A 71 3.62 5.99 8.35
CA GLU A 71 2.96 7.21 7.93
C GLU A 71 1.84 6.95 6.90
N LEU A 72 2.03 6.01 5.97
CA LEU A 72 0.99 5.60 5.02
C LEU A 72 -0.20 4.95 5.75
N ALA A 73 0.07 4.05 6.70
CA ALA A 73 -0.97 3.39 7.48
C ALA A 73 -1.73 4.37 8.38
N LYS A 74 -1.04 5.35 9.00
CA LYS A 74 -1.68 6.47 9.73
C LYS A 74 -2.58 7.29 8.81
N ALA A 75 -2.10 7.67 7.63
CA ALA A 75 -2.89 8.42 6.66
C ALA A 75 -4.12 7.64 6.17
N CYS A 76 -4.01 6.31 6.02
CA CYS A 76 -5.16 5.46 5.75
C CYS A 76 -6.10 5.40 6.97
N GLY A 77 -5.53 5.35 8.17
CA GLY A 77 -6.21 5.40 9.47
C GLY A 77 -7.04 6.66 9.73
N ASP A 78 -6.68 7.78 9.10
CA ASP A 78 -7.48 9.01 9.14
C ASP A 78 -8.80 8.86 8.34
N ILE A 79 -8.86 7.92 7.40
CA ILE A 79 -10.00 7.66 6.53
C ILE A 79 -10.80 6.45 7.04
N ASP A 80 -10.09 5.40 7.45
CA ASP A 80 -10.65 4.14 7.92
C ASP A 80 -9.83 3.64 9.11
N LYS A 81 -10.46 3.67 10.30
CA LYS A 81 -9.78 3.40 11.57
C LYS A 81 -9.27 1.98 11.70
N GLU A 82 -9.75 1.03 10.89
CA GLU A 82 -9.22 -0.34 10.89
C GLU A 82 -7.74 -0.40 10.54
N PHE A 83 -7.21 0.54 9.75
CA PHE A 83 -5.79 0.59 9.43
C PHE A 83 -4.90 0.87 10.64
N LEU A 84 -5.43 1.50 11.70
CA LEU A 84 -4.68 1.78 12.92
C LEU A 84 -4.39 0.51 13.72
N ASN A 85 -5.14 -0.57 13.51
CA ASN A 85 -4.89 -1.86 14.17
C ASN A 85 -3.58 -2.53 13.72
N TYR A 86 -3.02 -2.09 12.59
CA TYR A 86 -1.74 -2.59 12.05
C TYR A 86 -0.55 -1.70 12.42
N LEU A 87 -0.80 -0.59 13.10
CA LEU A 87 0.26 0.20 13.70
C LEU A 87 0.54 -0.42 15.07
N ASP A 88 1.75 -0.93 15.27
CA ASP A 88 2.20 -1.24 16.62
C ASP A 88 2.06 0.05 17.44
N GLU A 89 1.24 0.00 18.49
CA GLU A 89 1.42 0.96 19.56
C GLU A 89 2.83 0.69 20.11
N CYS A 90 3.80 1.52 19.73
CA CYS A 90 5.05 1.66 20.50
C CYS A 90 4.67 2.19 21.89
N VAL A 91 4.07 1.35 22.73
CA VAL A 91 4.00 1.55 24.17
C VAL A 91 5.39 1.23 24.67
N VAL A 92 6.25 2.25 24.66
CA VAL A 92 7.40 2.28 25.54
C VAL A 92 6.83 2.16 26.95
N SER A 93 6.91 0.95 27.50
CA SER A 93 6.61 0.64 28.90
C SER A 93 7.92 0.51 29.67
#